data_AF-A0AAD5DTG0-F1
#
_entry.id   AF-A0AAD5DTG0-F1
#
_cell.length_a   1.000
_cell.length_b   1.000
_cell.length_c   1.000
_cell.angle_alpha   90.00
_cell.angle_beta   90.00
_cell.angle_gamma   90.00
#
_symmetry.space_group_name_H-M   'P 1'
#
loop_
_entity.id
_entity.type
_entity.pdbx_description
1 polymer ?
#
loop_
_entity_poly.entity_id
_entity_poly.type
_entity_poly.pdbx_seq_one_letter_code
_entity_poly.pdbx_strand_id
1 'polypeptide(L)'
;MPMAAARRGVLLARKTLAGRLLTPFPAAALSSDAASVSDRLQELKEAMAEAVEAAETVGPSANALLLETDPAARGPREQYEMHYAELALIQIGQALELKRLLSEEMGATALEQAMKEQRLHVLYADVLLWRDRTKAIVATVQQHQRDNVVSCDT
;
A
#
# COMPACT_ATOMS: atom_id res chain seq x y z
N MET A 1 -7.96 59.10 -22.01
CA MET A 1 -7.47 59.41 -23.38
C MET A 1 -7.37 58.08 -24.13
N PRO A 2 -7.60 58.00 -25.45
CA PRO A 2 -8.91 57.93 -26.09
C PRO A 2 -9.06 56.66 -26.95
N MET A 3 -10.26 56.56 -27.50
CA MET A 3 -10.77 55.64 -28.52
C MET A 3 -10.03 55.74 -29.87
N ALA A 4 -10.09 54.64 -30.62
CA ALA A 4 -10.07 54.54 -32.09
C ALA A 4 -8.76 54.75 -32.86
N ALA A 5 -8.37 53.72 -33.62
CA ALA A 5 -7.87 53.89 -34.98
C ALA A 5 -8.08 52.59 -35.79
N ALA A 6 -9.05 52.66 -36.71
CA ALA A 6 -9.22 51.73 -37.80
C ALA A 6 -8.02 51.77 -38.77
N ARG A 7 -7.74 50.68 -39.48
CA ARG A 7 -7.31 50.75 -40.90
C ARG A 7 -7.53 49.42 -41.63
N ARG A 8 -8.25 49.57 -42.74
CA ARG A 8 -8.60 48.58 -43.76
C ARG A 8 -7.36 48.06 -44.49
N GLY A 9 -7.43 46.84 -44.99
CA GLY A 9 -6.48 46.31 -45.97
C GLY A 9 -6.91 44.93 -46.48
N VAL A 10 -7.87 44.91 -47.41
CA VAL A 10 -8.20 43.75 -48.24
C VAL A 10 -7.12 43.63 -49.31
N LEU A 11 -6.57 42.44 -49.57
CA LEU A 11 -6.19 41.99 -50.92
C LEU A 11 -5.92 40.49 -50.96
N LEU A 12 -6.56 39.87 -51.96
CA LEU A 12 -6.56 38.46 -52.32
C LEU A 12 -5.16 37.87 -52.57
N ALA A 13 -4.97 36.61 -52.19
CA ALA A 13 -4.10 35.69 -52.93
C ALA A 13 -4.65 34.26 -52.87
N ARG A 14 -5.12 33.79 -54.03
CA ARG A 14 -5.49 32.42 -54.35
C ARG A 14 -4.23 31.54 -54.51
N LYS A 15 -4.43 30.24 -54.29
CA LYS A 15 -3.58 29.07 -54.65
C LYS A 15 -2.40 28.81 -53.71
N THR A 16 -2.44 27.69 -52.98
CA THR A 16 -1.88 26.40 -53.45
C THR A 16 -2.24 25.29 -52.46
N LEU A 17 -2.87 24.25 -53.00
CA LEU A 17 -3.15 22.98 -52.36
C LEU A 17 -1.87 22.14 -52.47
N ALA A 18 -1.08 22.08 -51.40
CA ALA A 18 0.05 21.15 -51.29
C ALA A 18 0.43 20.98 -49.82
N GLY A 19 0.52 19.73 -49.36
CA GLY A 19 1.28 19.39 -48.15
C GLY A 19 0.49 19.15 -46.88
N ARG A 20 -0.54 18.28 -46.93
CA ARG A 20 -1.05 17.60 -45.75
C ARG A 20 -0.01 16.56 -45.31
N LEU A 21 1.01 16.99 -44.57
CA LEU A 21 1.91 16.10 -43.84
C LEU A 21 1.45 16.04 -42.38
N LEU A 22 0.81 14.93 -42.07
CA LEU A 22 0.54 14.42 -40.74
C LEU A 22 1.89 14.07 -40.08
N THR A 23 2.28 14.81 -39.04
CA THR A 23 3.33 14.42 -38.08
C THR A 23 2.96 14.95 -36.68
N PRO A 24 3.33 14.26 -35.60
CA PRO A 24 2.33 13.68 -34.69
C PRO A 24 2.32 14.29 -33.27
N PHE A 25 1.18 14.05 -32.60
CA PHE A 25 0.93 13.88 -31.15
C PHE A 25 1.92 14.48 -30.14
N PRO A 26 1.48 15.33 -29.19
CA PRO A 26 2.34 15.77 -28.10
C PRO A 26 2.54 14.62 -27.09
N ALA A 27 3.77 14.11 -27.00
CA ALA A 27 4.19 13.06 -26.05
C ALA A 27 4.37 13.56 -24.60
N ALA A 28 3.90 14.75 -24.25
CA ALA A 28 4.14 15.37 -22.95
C ALA A 28 3.10 15.03 -21.86
N ALA A 29 2.05 14.27 -22.18
CA ALA A 29 1.01 13.88 -21.21
C ALA A 29 1.33 12.56 -20.46
N LEU A 30 2.34 11.79 -20.87
CA LEU A 30 2.68 10.49 -20.24
C LEU A 30 3.65 10.62 -19.05
N SER A 31 4.28 11.79 -18.87
CA SER A 31 5.27 12.00 -17.80
C SER A 31 4.65 12.16 -16.41
N SER A 32 3.39 12.60 -16.33
CA SER A 32 2.68 12.82 -15.04
C SER A 32 2.21 11.50 -14.44
N ASP A 33 1.74 10.56 -15.26
CA ASP A 33 1.24 9.26 -14.80
C ASP A 33 2.38 8.29 -14.43
N ALA A 34 3.55 8.41 -15.07
CA ALA A 34 4.69 7.56 -14.75
C ALA A 34 5.33 7.89 -13.38
N ALA A 35 5.38 9.17 -13.02
CA ALA A 35 5.88 9.60 -11.72
C ALA A 35 4.92 9.18 -10.58
N SER A 36 3.61 9.35 -10.79
CA SER A 36 2.61 8.96 -9.78
C SER A 36 2.58 7.46 -9.51
N VAL A 37 2.82 6.63 -10.53
CA VAL A 37 2.95 5.17 -10.36
C VAL A 37 4.18 4.80 -9.53
N SER A 38 5.32 5.48 -9.75
CA SER A 38 6.53 5.24 -8.97
C SER A 38 6.32 5.57 -7.50
N ASP A 39 5.66 6.69 -7.20
CA ASP A 39 5.37 7.13 -5.82
C ASP A 39 4.43 6.13 -5.12
N ARG A 40 3.40 5.64 -5.80
CA ARG A 40 2.50 4.64 -5.22
C ARG A 40 3.14 3.26 -5.01
N LEU A 41 4.07 2.87 -5.87
CA LEU A 41 4.85 1.64 -5.65
C LEU A 41 5.79 1.77 -4.44
N GLN A 42 6.33 2.98 -4.21
CA GLN A 42 7.13 3.27 -3.04
C GLN A 42 6.27 3.26 -1.76
N GLU A 43 5.08 3.85 -1.80
CA GLU A 43 4.10 3.78 -0.70
C GLU A 43 3.73 2.32 -0.38
N LEU A 44 3.49 1.50 -1.42
CA LEU A 44 3.22 0.07 -1.24
C LEU A 44 4.40 -0.65 -0.56
N LYS A 45 5.63 -0.33 -0.97
CA LYS A 45 6.84 -0.92 -0.39
C LYS A 45 6.99 -0.57 1.09
N GLU A 46 6.78 0.70 1.44
CA GLU A 46 6.84 1.18 2.83
C GLU A 46 5.77 0.48 3.67
N ALA A 47 4.52 0.46 3.20
CA ALA A 47 3.44 -0.23 3.90
C ALA A 47 3.71 -1.73 4.10
N MET A 48 4.28 -2.41 3.10
CA MET A 48 4.67 -3.82 3.24
C MET A 48 5.82 -4.02 4.23
N ALA A 49 6.82 -3.13 4.24
CA ALA A 49 7.94 -3.22 5.16
C ALA A 49 7.50 -2.97 6.62
N GLU A 50 6.67 -1.95 6.85
CA GLU A 50 6.09 -1.66 8.16
C GLU A 50 5.23 -2.83 8.66
N ALA A 51 4.43 -3.43 7.79
CA ALA A 51 3.61 -4.58 8.14
C ALA A 51 4.45 -5.81 8.57
N VAL A 52 5.58 -6.05 7.91
CA VAL A 52 6.53 -7.11 8.29
C VAL A 52 7.19 -6.79 9.63
N GLU A 53 7.67 -5.56 9.81
CA GLU A 53 8.31 -5.13 11.06
C GLU A 53 7.34 -5.23 12.26
N ALA A 54 6.09 -4.82 12.08
CA ALA A 54 5.07 -4.96 13.11
C ALA A 54 4.79 -6.42 13.48
N ALA A 55 4.79 -7.32 12.49
CA ALA A 55 4.62 -8.75 12.74
C ALA A 55 5.84 -9.37 13.45
N GLU A 56 7.06 -8.94 13.11
CA GLU A 56 8.29 -9.37 13.77
C GLU A 56 8.38 -8.90 15.23
N THR A 57 7.85 -7.71 15.51
CA THR A 57 7.94 -7.07 16.83
C THR A 57 6.83 -7.49 17.79
N VAL A 58 5.87 -8.33 17.40
CA VAL A 58 4.80 -8.84 18.29
C VAL A 58 5.36 -9.47 19.57
N GLY A 59 6.27 -10.44 19.43
CA GLY A 59 6.86 -11.15 20.57
C GLY A 59 7.72 -10.24 21.45
N PRO A 60 8.67 -9.46 20.90
CA PRO A 60 9.42 -8.46 21.65
C PRO A 60 8.55 -7.45 22.39
N SER A 61 7.49 -6.95 21.76
CA SER A 61 6.58 -5.97 22.36
C SER A 61 5.76 -6.57 23.51
N ALA A 62 5.28 -7.80 23.34
CA ALA A 62 4.61 -8.52 24.41
C ALA A 62 5.55 -8.79 25.60
N ASN A 63 6.81 -9.13 25.34
CA ASN A 63 7.82 -9.32 26.39
C ASN A 63 8.15 -8.02 27.13
N ALA A 64 8.15 -6.88 26.44
CA ALA A 64 8.40 -5.58 27.07
C ALA A 64 7.30 -5.23 28.09
N LEU A 65 6.03 -5.53 27.80
CA LEU A 65 4.92 -5.30 28.73
C LEU A 65 4.96 -6.23 29.96
N LEU A 66 5.64 -7.38 29.90
CA LEU A 66 5.86 -8.18 31.11
C LEU A 66 6.80 -7.50 32.11
N LEU A 67 7.58 -6.52 31.66
CA LEU A 67 8.49 -5.73 32.47
C LEU A 67 7.85 -4.45 33.02
N GLU A 68 6.53 -4.27 32.84
CA GLU A 68 5.75 -3.16 33.41
C GLU A 68 6.07 -2.98 34.90
N THR A 69 6.33 -1.74 35.34
CA THR A 69 6.78 -1.45 36.71
C THR A 69 5.69 -1.68 37.76
N ASP A 70 4.42 -1.60 37.38
CA ASP A 70 3.28 -1.94 38.23
C ASP A 70 2.87 -3.42 38.04
N PRO A 71 3.02 -4.27 39.09
CA PRO A 71 2.62 -5.68 39.02
C PRO A 71 1.11 -5.88 38.85
N ALA A 72 0.27 -4.94 39.30
CA ALA A 72 -1.18 -5.07 39.22
C ALA A 72 -1.73 -4.83 37.79
N ALA A 73 -0.95 -4.15 36.94
CA ALA A 73 -1.28 -3.90 35.55
C ALA A 73 -0.84 -5.06 34.61
N ARG A 74 -0.11 -6.06 35.13
CA ARG A 74 0.41 -7.18 34.33
C ARG A 74 -0.67 -8.22 34.06
N GLY A 75 -1.05 -8.33 32.80
CA GLY A 75 -1.82 -9.45 32.27
C GLY A 75 -0.92 -10.67 31.95
N PRO A 76 -1.53 -11.83 31.67
CA PRO A 76 -0.82 -12.97 31.12
C PRO A 76 -0.23 -12.61 29.74
N ARG A 77 0.96 -13.15 29.46
CA ARG A 77 1.74 -12.85 28.25
C ARG A 77 0.93 -13.07 26.97
N GLU A 78 0.13 -14.12 26.94
CA GLU A 78 -0.68 -14.53 25.80
C GLU A 78 -1.69 -13.45 25.40
N GLN A 79 -2.20 -12.65 26.34
CA GLN A 79 -3.09 -11.53 26.05
C GLN A 79 -2.37 -10.40 25.33
N TYR A 80 -1.13 -10.08 25.73
CA TYR A 80 -0.32 -9.08 25.05
C TYR A 80 0.13 -9.54 23.66
N GLU A 81 0.53 -10.82 23.54
CA GLU A 81 0.87 -11.40 22.24
C GLU A 81 -0.33 -11.35 21.27
N MET A 82 -1.55 -11.66 21.73
CA MET A 82 -2.73 -11.47 20.89
C MET A 82 -2.95 -10.02 20.51
N HIS A 83 -2.88 -9.10 21.47
CA HIS A 83 -3.13 -7.69 21.20
C HIS A 83 -2.22 -7.15 20.09
N TYR A 84 -0.91 -7.40 20.19
CA TYR A 84 0.04 -6.97 19.17
C TYR A 84 -0.09 -7.77 17.87
N ALA A 85 -0.43 -9.07 17.93
CA ALA A 85 -0.71 -9.86 16.74
C ALA A 85 -1.91 -9.32 15.95
N GLU A 86 -2.98 -8.89 16.64
CA GLU A 86 -4.14 -8.27 16.00
C GLU A 86 -3.78 -6.94 15.34
N LEU A 87 -2.99 -6.09 16.00
CA LEU A 87 -2.49 -4.84 15.41
C LEU A 87 -1.62 -5.09 14.17
N ALA A 88 -0.73 -6.08 14.22
CA ALA A 88 0.08 -6.48 13.07
C ALA A 88 -0.79 -6.98 11.91
N LEU A 89 -1.86 -7.74 12.18
CA LEU A 89 -2.80 -8.18 11.15
C LEU A 89 -3.54 -7.03 10.49
N ILE A 90 -3.85 -5.95 11.22
CA ILE A 90 -4.46 -4.75 10.64
C ILE A 90 -3.49 -4.10 9.63
N GLN A 91 -2.22 -3.93 10.00
CA GLN A 91 -1.22 -3.34 9.11
C GLN A 91 -0.93 -4.21 7.88
N ILE A 92 -0.82 -5.52 8.07
CA ILE A 92 -0.75 -6.49 6.96
C ILE A 92 -1.97 -6.35 6.05
N GLY A 93 -3.18 -6.24 6.62
CA GLY A 93 -4.40 -6.03 5.86
C GLY A 93 -4.37 -4.76 5.01
N GLN A 94 -3.90 -3.65 5.58
CA GLN A 94 -3.74 -2.38 4.87
C GLN A 94 -2.76 -2.49 3.70
N ALA A 95 -1.59 -3.11 3.90
CA ALA A 95 -0.61 -3.31 2.83
C ALA A 95 -1.15 -4.19 1.68
N LEU A 96 -1.90 -5.25 2.01
CA LEU A 96 -2.54 -6.12 1.03
C LEU A 96 -3.67 -5.41 0.26
N GLU A 97 -4.42 -4.56 0.94
CA GLU A 97 -5.49 -3.77 0.34
C GLU A 97 -4.92 -2.71 -0.61
N LEU A 98 -3.83 -2.06 -0.23
CA LEU A 98 -3.12 -1.09 -1.07
C LEU A 98 -2.60 -1.75 -2.35
N LYS A 99 -2.08 -2.99 -2.26
CA LYS A 99 -1.74 -3.79 -3.45
C LYS A 99 -2.97 -4.10 -4.32
N ARG A 100 -4.11 -4.43 -3.71
CA ARG A 100 -5.36 -4.74 -4.44
C ARG A 100 -5.82 -3.52 -5.23
N LEU A 101 -5.87 -2.35 -4.59
CA LEU A 101 -6.26 -1.09 -5.22
C LEU A 101 -5.32 -0.74 -6.39
N LEU A 102 -4.01 -0.86 -6.20
CA LEU A 102 -3.04 -0.64 -7.30
C LEU A 102 -3.22 -1.63 -8.45
N SER A 103 -3.57 -2.87 -8.14
CA SER A 103 -3.85 -3.88 -9.16
C SER A 103 -5.10 -3.57 -9.97
N GLU A 104 -6.09 -2.92 -9.36
CA GLU A 104 -7.33 -2.50 -10.01
C GLU A 104 -7.12 -1.26 -10.89
N GLU A 105 -6.27 -0.33 -10.45
CA GLU A 105 -5.94 0.89 -11.19
C GLU A 105 -5.02 0.62 -12.41
N MET A 106 -3.96 -0.16 -12.21
CA MET A 106 -2.93 -0.39 -13.24
C MET A 106 -3.17 -1.65 -14.08
N GLY A 107 -3.97 -2.58 -13.56
CA GLY A 107 -4.09 -3.94 -14.10
C GLY A 107 -3.06 -4.90 -13.49
N ALA A 108 -3.51 -6.13 -13.22
CA ALA A 108 -2.73 -7.14 -12.49
C ALA A 108 -1.38 -7.48 -13.15
N THR A 109 -1.34 -7.60 -14.49
CA THR A 109 -0.12 -7.94 -15.23
C THR A 109 0.92 -6.82 -15.19
N ALA A 110 0.48 -5.56 -15.27
CA ALA A 110 1.35 -4.39 -15.22
C ALA A 110 1.95 -4.20 -13.82
N LEU A 111 1.12 -4.36 -12.77
CA LEU A 111 1.59 -4.31 -11.39
C LEU A 111 2.61 -5.40 -11.10
N GLU A 112 2.36 -6.64 -11.54
CA GLU A 112 3.31 -7.74 -11.34
C GLU A 112 4.67 -7.49 -12.02
N GLN A 113 4.68 -6.89 -13.21
CA GLN A 113 5.92 -6.49 -13.87
C GLN A 113 6.65 -5.40 -13.07
N ALA A 114 5.94 -4.35 -12.64
CA ALA A 114 6.54 -3.28 -11.85
C ALA A 114 7.09 -3.78 -10.51
N MET A 115 6.37 -4.69 -9.83
CA MET A 115 6.84 -5.35 -8.62
C MET A 115 8.05 -6.25 -8.84
N LYS A 116 8.19 -6.88 -10.02
CA LYS A 116 9.38 -7.67 -10.37
C LYS A 116 10.59 -6.76 -10.58
N GLU A 117 10.42 -5.67 -11.31
CA GLU A 117 11.48 -4.68 -11.57
C GLU A 117 12.04 -4.09 -10.28
N GLN A 118 11.16 -3.74 -9.34
CA GLN A 118 11.54 -3.19 -8.03
C GLN A 118 11.83 -4.26 -6.96
N ARG A 119 11.80 -5.55 -7.31
CA ARG A 119 12.01 -6.68 -6.39
C ARG A 119 11.04 -6.75 -5.20
N LEU A 120 9.85 -6.16 -5.31
CA LEU A 120 8.82 -6.15 -4.27
C LEU A 120 8.11 -7.51 -4.09
N HIS A 121 8.29 -8.44 -5.02
CA HIS A 121 7.70 -9.78 -4.95
C HIS A 121 8.19 -10.59 -3.74
N VAL A 122 9.45 -10.40 -3.32
CA VAL A 122 10.00 -11.05 -2.12
C VAL A 122 9.30 -10.50 -0.88
N LEU A 123 9.25 -9.18 -0.76
CA LEU A 123 8.60 -8.51 0.36
C LEU A 123 7.10 -8.86 0.45
N TYR A 124 6.42 -8.96 -0.70
CA TYR A 124 5.04 -9.43 -0.73
C TYR A 124 4.89 -10.88 -0.24
N ALA A 125 5.81 -11.78 -0.61
CA ALA A 125 5.81 -13.15 -0.09
C ALA A 125 6.03 -13.18 1.43
N ASP A 126 6.92 -12.33 1.95
CA ASP A 126 7.15 -12.18 3.38
C ASP A 126 5.89 -11.68 4.11
N VAL A 127 5.20 -10.69 3.56
CA VAL A 127 3.91 -10.21 4.11
C VAL A 127 2.87 -11.34 4.16
N LEU A 128 2.77 -12.17 3.12
CA LEU A 128 1.84 -13.31 3.11
C LEU A 128 2.22 -14.37 4.15
N LEU A 129 3.51 -14.66 4.28
CA LEU A 129 4.03 -15.59 5.28
C LEU A 129 3.71 -15.10 6.70
N TRP A 130 4.01 -13.82 6.97
CA TRP A 130 3.73 -13.20 8.25
C TRP A 130 2.24 -13.13 8.55
N ARG A 131 1.39 -12.85 7.56
CA ARG A 131 -0.07 -12.93 7.71
C ARG A 131 -0.50 -14.31 8.25
N ASP A 132 -0.04 -15.38 7.62
CA ASP A 132 -0.47 -16.73 7.95
C ASP A 132 0.07 -17.16 9.31
N ARG A 133 1.31 -16.78 9.62
CA ARG A 133 1.91 -16.99 10.94
C ARG A 133 1.19 -16.23 12.05
N THR A 134 0.90 -14.94 11.85
CA THR A 134 0.22 -14.10 12.85
C THR A 134 -1.22 -14.57 13.06
N LYS A 135 -1.92 -15.01 12.00
CA LYS A 135 -3.23 -15.67 12.13
C LYS A 135 -3.16 -16.95 12.96
N ALA A 136 -2.12 -17.76 12.78
CA ALA A 136 -1.94 -18.96 13.58
C ALA A 136 -1.74 -18.64 15.07
N ILE A 137 -0.95 -17.60 15.40
CA ILE A 137 -0.75 -17.13 16.78
C ILE A 137 -2.09 -16.75 17.42
N VAL A 138 -2.88 -15.91 16.74
CA VAL A 138 -4.21 -15.49 17.23
C VAL A 138 -5.12 -16.71 17.43
N ALA A 139 -5.15 -17.63 16.47
CA ALA A 139 -5.99 -18.83 16.56
C ALA A 139 -5.60 -19.73 17.74
N THR A 140 -4.30 -19.93 17.98
CA THR A 140 -3.81 -20.75 19.11
C THR A 140 -4.20 -20.14 20.45
N VAL A 141 -4.02 -18.83 20.63
CA VAL A 141 -4.36 -18.19 21.90
C VAL A 141 -5.89 -18.14 22.11
N GLN A 142 -6.67 -17.87 21.07
CA GLN A 142 -8.14 -17.94 21.16
C GLN A 142 -8.63 -19.34 21.52
N GLN A 143 -7.98 -20.39 20.99
CA GLN A 143 -8.31 -21.77 21.34
C GLN A 143 -8.00 -22.05 22.82
N HIS A 144 -6.81 -21.67 23.30
CA HIS A 144 -6.46 -21.82 24.72
C HIS A 144 -7.45 -21.08 25.64
N GLN A 145 -7.91 -19.89 25.25
CA GLN A 145 -8.93 -19.17 26.02
C GLN A 145 -10.26 -19.94 26.08
N ARG A 146 -10.70 -20.54 24.97
CA ARG A 146 -11.92 -21.37 24.95
C ARG A 146 -11.77 -22.62 25.81
N ASP A 147 -10.64 -23.31 25.71
CA ASP A 147 -10.39 -24.54 26.47
C ASP A 147 -10.36 -24.27 27.99
N ASN A 148 -9.82 -23.13 28.41
CA ASN A 148 -9.82 -22.70 29.81
C ASN A 148 -11.21 -22.31 30.33
N VAL A 149 -12.07 -21.69 29.49
CA VAL A 149 -13.44 -21.31 29.88
C VAL A 149 -14.30 -22.55 30.15
N VAL A 150 -14.12 -23.65 29.41
CA VAL A 150 -14.87 -24.90 29.60
C VAL A 150 -14.50 -25.61 30.92
N SER A 151 -13.33 -25.32 31.50
CA SER A 151 -12.83 -26.01 32.70
C SER A 151 -13.35 -25.46 34.04
N CYS A 152 -14.05 -24.32 34.04
CA CYS A 152 -14.54 -23.67 35.26
C CYS A 152 -16.00 -24.00 35.61
N ASP A 153 -16.70 -24.79 34.78
CA ASP A 153 -18.13 -25.12 34.94
C ASP A 153 -18.38 -26.50 35.60
N THR A 154 -17.41 -27.09 36.30
CA THR A 154 -17.54 -28.37 37.04
C THR A 154 -17.24 -28.22 38.52
#